data_AF-A0A9P7D3X1-F1
#
_entry.id   AF-A0A9P7D3X1-F1
#
_cell.length_a   1.000
_cell.length_b   1.000
_cell.length_c   1.000
_cell.angle_alpha   90.00
_cell.angle_beta   90.00
_cell.angle_gamma   90.00
#
_symmetry.space_group_name_H-M   'P 1'
#
loop_
_entity.id
_entity.type
_entity.pdbx_description
1 polymer ?
#
loop_
_entity_poly.entity_id
_entity_poly.type
_entity_poly.pdbx_seq_one_letter_code
_entity_poly.pdbx_strand_id
1 'polypeptide(L)'
;MLGSGEVVGKLEISWDELLNHGDEPFELSFPSVCDDHPSLTLKAAVLHPCDDHEGALFDSLVDCEIARDTDAGHARFVEYMTSKTVSYLNDAVEHFQSVLDQCPVDHPDRASALANLASARLEGYIQEDLEDIDSTISLFREALALRPQGHPDHPLSLYYLAEALTWRYRKERTTVDLHESAQLYCKLLPLCPEGTYLCIAAGANGVDYVIDECNTFPTDGSDEDIHLRRIVLQLCPLGHQHRLQVLHGLEWALWIRFRQRGGIDDIDESIQIAREAVSLCPEGHSERDAYLNDLAASLRSRFDHQGRSHDLDEAICLYEEALRMCPVGHKYRDVSLGSLGGALRVRFIQREDII
;
A
#
# COMPACT_ATOMS: atom_id res chain seq x y z
N MET A 1 1.81 19.25 6.83
CA MET A 1 2.55 19.40 8.11
C MET A 1 2.26 20.78 8.65
N LEU A 2 2.13 20.92 9.96
CA LEU A 2 2.22 22.24 10.58
C LEU A 2 3.66 22.72 10.48
N GLY A 3 3.83 23.98 10.15
CA GLY A 3 5.11 24.64 10.09
C GLY A 3 4.94 25.93 9.31
N SER A 4 5.39 27.05 9.89
CA SER A 4 5.66 28.21 9.08
C SER A 4 7.02 27.95 8.45
N GLY A 5 7.03 27.53 7.17
CA GLY A 5 8.15 27.96 6.35
C GLY A 5 8.37 29.46 6.60
N GLU A 6 9.61 29.90 6.69
CA GLU A 6 9.90 31.33 6.87
C GLU A 6 9.05 32.14 5.88
N VAL A 7 8.36 33.17 6.36
CA VAL A 7 7.65 34.09 5.48
C VAL A 7 8.70 34.91 4.73
N VAL A 8 9.15 34.37 3.59
CA VAL A 8 10.17 35.00 2.74
C VAL A 8 9.64 36.23 1.99
N GLY A 9 8.32 36.46 2.04
CA GLY A 9 7.65 37.63 1.47
C GLY A 9 6.16 37.67 1.76
N LYS A 10 5.57 38.88 1.74
CA LYS A 10 4.11 39.10 1.76
C LYS A 10 3.70 39.66 0.41
N LEU A 11 2.68 39.07 -0.21
CA LEU A 11 2.06 39.59 -1.43
C LEU A 11 0.74 40.26 -1.06
N GLU A 12 0.67 41.58 -1.20
CA GLU A 12 -0.60 42.31 -1.16
C GLU A 12 -1.08 42.49 -2.60
N ILE A 13 -2.16 41.80 -2.95
CA ILE A 13 -2.78 41.85 -4.28
C ILE A 13 -4.28 42.08 -4.11
N SER A 14 -4.86 42.93 -4.95
CA SER A 14 -6.32 43.15 -4.94
C SER A 14 -7.05 41.94 -5.55
N TRP A 15 -8.30 41.71 -5.13
CA TRP A 15 -9.15 40.66 -5.71
C TRP A 15 -9.28 40.79 -7.24
N ASP A 16 -9.32 42.02 -7.76
CA ASP A 16 -9.38 42.28 -9.20
C ASP A 16 -8.08 41.89 -9.90
N GLU A 17 -6.91 42.13 -9.31
CA GLU A 17 -5.63 41.70 -9.87
C GLU A 17 -5.45 40.18 -9.84
N LEU A 18 -5.92 39.50 -8.79
CA LEU A 18 -5.86 38.03 -8.70
C LEU A 18 -6.75 37.34 -9.76
N LEU A 19 -7.94 37.89 -10.01
CA LEU A 19 -8.94 37.28 -10.91
C LEU A 19 -8.75 37.65 -12.38
N ASN A 20 -8.05 38.75 -12.69
CA ASN A 20 -7.82 39.20 -14.08
C ASN A 20 -6.74 38.41 -14.84
N HIS A 21 -6.02 37.48 -14.20
CA HIS A 21 -5.03 36.63 -14.86
C HIS A 21 -5.63 35.41 -15.58
N GLY A 22 -6.91 35.07 -15.36
CA GLY A 22 -7.52 33.90 -15.97
C GLY A 22 -6.72 32.62 -15.70
N ASP A 23 -6.42 31.84 -16.76
CA ASP A 23 -5.57 30.64 -16.71
C ASP A 23 -4.08 30.93 -17.03
N GLU A 24 -3.68 32.19 -17.22
CA GLU A 24 -2.28 32.52 -17.51
C GLU A 24 -1.42 32.45 -16.22
N PRO A 25 -0.22 31.85 -16.29
CA PRO A 25 0.67 31.76 -15.14
C PRO A 25 1.16 33.16 -14.74
N PHE A 26 1.05 33.49 -13.46
CA PHE A 26 1.67 34.68 -12.88
C PHE A 26 2.97 34.29 -12.17
N GLU A 27 4.05 35.04 -12.40
CA GLU A 27 5.33 34.80 -11.75
C GLU A 27 5.34 35.39 -10.33
N LEU A 28 5.63 34.55 -9.34
CA LEU A 28 5.94 34.96 -7.97
C LEU A 28 7.46 34.95 -7.78
N SER A 29 8.08 36.12 -7.71
CA SER A 29 9.50 36.25 -7.40
C SER A 29 9.71 36.45 -5.90
N PHE A 30 10.41 35.53 -5.24
CA PHE A 30 10.88 35.69 -3.86
C PHE A 30 12.38 35.99 -3.84
N PRO A 31 12.92 36.66 -2.80
CA PRO A 31 14.35 36.80 -2.62
C PRO A 31 15.03 35.43 -2.58
N SER A 32 16.24 35.31 -3.13
CA SER A 32 17.06 34.09 -3.03
C SER A 32 17.40 33.81 -1.56
N VAL A 33 16.85 32.73 -1.00
CA VAL A 33 17.28 32.19 0.30
C VAL A 33 18.60 31.44 0.06
N CYS A 34 19.64 31.77 0.82
CA CYS A 34 20.98 31.19 0.65
C CYS A 34 20.96 29.69 1.01
N ASP A 35 21.47 28.88 0.08
CA ASP A 35 21.97 27.50 0.25
C ASP A 35 21.02 26.36 0.68
N ASP A 36 19.73 26.61 0.95
CA ASP A 36 18.75 25.54 1.18
C ASP A 36 17.63 25.53 0.13
N HIS A 37 17.24 24.34 -0.36
CA HIS A 37 16.06 24.17 -1.20
C HIS A 37 14.79 24.38 -0.34
N PRO A 38 14.00 25.45 -0.55
CA PRO A 38 12.82 25.66 0.28
C PRO A 38 11.74 24.62 -0.03
N SER A 39 11.20 23.99 1.02
CA SER A 39 9.90 23.32 0.93
C SER A 39 8.82 24.40 0.86
N LEU A 40 8.40 24.75 -0.35
CA LEU A 40 7.36 25.76 -0.56
C LEU A 40 6.01 25.21 -0.10
N THR A 41 5.58 25.58 1.12
CA THR A 41 4.19 25.47 1.55
C THR A 41 3.56 26.86 1.45
N LEU A 42 2.63 27.03 0.50
CA LEU A 42 1.99 28.33 0.25
C LEU A 42 0.69 28.40 1.06
N LYS A 43 0.68 29.21 2.12
CA LYS A 43 -0.51 29.45 2.95
C LYS A 43 -1.13 30.79 2.57
N ALA A 44 -2.30 30.79 1.93
CA ALA A 44 -3.05 31.99 1.62
C ALA A 44 -4.09 32.27 2.70
N ALA A 45 -4.18 33.53 3.17
CA ALA A 45 -5.20 33.96 4.13
C ALA A 45 -5.84 35.27 3.65
N VAL A 46 -7.16 35.38 3.78
CA VAL A 46 -7.91 36.61 3.49
C VAL A 46 -7.91 37.47 4.75
N LEU A 47 -7.26 38.64 4.70
CA LEU A 47 -7.30 39.61 5.78
C LEU A 47 -8.53 40.50 5.60
N HIS A 48 -9.51 40.39 6.51
CA HIS A 48 -10.57 41.37 6.63
C HIS A 48 -10.11 42.51 7.55
N PRO A 49 -10.15 43.78 7.09
CA PRO A 49 -9.84 44.90 7.96
C PRO A 49 -11.00 45.09 8.94
N CYS A 50 -10.70 44.91 10.24
CA CYS A 50 -11.57 44.99 11.42
C CYS A 50 -12.54 43.81 11.64
N ASP A 51 -12.35 43.08 12.75
CA ASP A 51 -13.23 43.17 13.93
C ASP A 51 -12.67 42.41 15.17
N ASP A 52 -12.78 43.09 16.32
CA ASP A 52 -12.68 42.70 17.74
C ASP A 52 -11.42 42.05 18.37
N HIS A 53 -10.73 42.91 19.15
CA HIS A 53 -9.50 42.70 19.90
C HIS A 53 -9.75 42.26 21.35
N GLU A 54 -9.51 40.97 21.64
CA GLU A 54 -8.87 40.45 22.89
C GLU A 54 -8.86 38.92 22.83
N GLY A 55 -9.99 38.29 22.47
CA GLY A 55 -10.05 36.84 22.19
C GLY A 55 -9.22 36.45 20.97
N ALA A 56 -9.36 37.21 19.87
CA ALA A 56 -8.55 37.02 18.66
C ALA A 56 -7.05 37.26 18.88
N LEU A 57 -6.66 38.07 19.86
CA LEU A 57 -5.25 38.29 20.23
C LEU A 57 -4.69 37.13 21.03
N PHE A 58 -5.48 36.56 21.96
CA PHE A 58 -5.09 35.38 22.72
C PHE A 58 -5.00 34.14 21.82
N ASP A 59 -6.00 33.91 20.97
CA ASP A 59 -6.00 32.84 19.97
C ASP A 59 -4.83 33.01 18.99
N SER A 60 -4.57 34.25 18.52
CA SER A 60 -3.41 34.55 17.68
C SER A 60 -2.06 34.34 18.39
N LEU A 61 -1.96 34.55 19.70
CA LEU A 61 -0.73 34.31 20.46
C LEU A 61 -0.50 32.82 20.69
N VAL A 62 -1.55 32.06 21.01
CA VAL A 62 -1.50 30.60 21.13
C VAL A 62 -1.13 29.97 19.78
N ASP A 63 -1.73 30.43 18.68
CA ASP A 63 -1.37 30.00 17.33
C ASP A 63 0.11 30.32 16.98
N CYS A 64 0.62 31.45 17.46
CA CYS A 64 2.03 31.82 17.30
C CYS A 64 2.98 30.94 18.13
N GLU A 65 2.56 30.52 19.33
CA GLU A 65 3.32 29.60 20.17
C GLU A 65 3.33 28.18 19.59
N ILE A 66 2.17 27.66 19.17
CA ILE A 66 2.02 26.38 18.46
C ILE A 66 2.92 26.34 17.22
N ALA A 67 2.90 27.39 16.40
CA ALA A 67 3.73 27.47 15.21
C ALA A 67 5.22 27.47 15.55
N ARG A 68 5.65 28.31 16.52
CA ARG A 68 7.06 28.39 16.93
C ARG A 68 7.57 27.08 17.51
N ASP A 69 6.79 26.43 18.36
CA ASP A 69 7.18 25.15 18.97
C ASP A 69 7.21 24.04 17.91
N THR A 70 6.31 24.09 16.92
CA THR A 70 6.34 23.17 15.77
C THR A 70 7.61 23.35 14.94
N ASP A 71 7.97 24.60 14.61
CA ASP A 71 9.16 24.90 13.82
C ASP A 71 10.44 24.51 14.59
N ALA A 72 10.48 24.73 15.91
CA ALA A 72 11.57 24.28 16.76
C ALA A 72 11.71 22.74 16.75
N GLY A 73 10.59 22.02 16.83
CA GLY A 73 10.56 20.56 16.70
C GLY A 73 11.12 20.09 15.36
N HIS A 74 10.70 20.71 14.25
CA HIS A 74 11.22 20.38 12.93
C HIS A 74 12.71 20.69 12.77
N ALA A 75 13.19 21.83 13.29
CA ALA A 75 14.62 22.18 13.26
C ALA A 75 15.47 21.11 13.97
N ARG A 76 15.06 20.70 15.17
CA ARG A 76 15.73 19.62 15.92
C ARG A 76 15.66 18.28 15.18
N PHE A 77 14.53 17.98 14.56
CA PHE A 77 14.39 16.76 13.79
C PHE A 77 15.31 16.72 12.56
N VAL A 78 15.49 17.86 11.87
CA VAL A 78 16.46 17.97 10.76
C VAL A 78 17.91 17.81 11.24
N GLU A 79 18.27 18.41 12.38
CA GLU A 79 19.59 18.22 13.00
C GLU A 79 19.85 16.75 13.36
N TYR A 80 18.82 16.05 13.87
CA TYR A 80 18.88 14.61 14.09
C TYR A 80 19.05 13.82 12.78
N MET A 81 18.26 14.13 11.75
CA MET A 81 18.37 13.42 10.46
C MET A 81 19.75 13.55 9.83
N THR A 82 20.42 14.67 10.06
CA THR A 82 21.76 14.94 9.53
C THR A 82 22.87 14.33 10.39
N SER A 83 22.78 14.48 11.71
CA SER A 83 23.87 14.12 12.63
C SER A 83 23.70 12.74 13.29
N LYS A 84 22.50 12.17 13.25
CA LYS A 84 22.07 10.96 13.98
C LYS A 84 22.35 11.02 15.49
N THR A 85 22.36 12.23 16.05
CA THR A 85 22.56 12.44 17.49
C THR A 85 21.21 12.38 18.22
N VAL A 86 21.04 11.38 19.09
CA VAL A 86 19.78 11.07 19.80
C VAL A 86 19.22 12.24 20.62
N SER A 87 20.06 13.13 21.16
CA SER A 87 19.57 14.30 21.91
C SER A 87 18.68 15.20 21.06
N TYR A 88 19.02 15.42 19.79
CA TYR A 88 18.19 16.23 18.90
C TYR A 88 16.84 15.57 18.59
N LEU A 89 16.80 14.22 18.52
CA LEU A 89 15.54 13.49 18.39
C LEU A 89 14.66 13.68 19.64
N ASN A 90 15.25 13.55 20.82
CA ASN A 90 14.52 13.77 22.08
C ASN A 90 13.97 15.19 22.16
N ASP A 91 14.78 16.20 21.83
CA ASP A 91 14.35 17.60 21.79
C ASP A 91 13.18 17.80 20.79
N ALA A 92 13.25 17.18 19.61
CA ALA A 92 12.18 17.25 18.62
C ALA A 92 10.87 16.61 19.14
N VAL A 93 10.96 15.44 19.77
CA VAL A 93 9.82 14.74 20.36
C VAL A 93 9.19 15.57 21.49
N GLU A 94 10.00 16.20 22.33
CA GLU A 94 9.51 17.10 23.39
C GLU A 94 8.76 18.32 22.82
N HIS A 95 9.30 18.96 21.78
CA HIS A 95 8.63 20.06 21.11
C HIS A 95 7.30 19.63 20.47
N PHE A 96 7.28 18.51 19.73
CA PHE A 96 6.04 18.03 19.12
C PHE A 96 5.00 17.55 20.15
N GLN A 97 5.44 17.00 21.29
CA GLN A 97 4.55 16.67 22.40
C GLN A 97 3.93 17.94 23.01
N SER A 98 4.72 18.99 23.22
CA SER A 98 4.21 20.30 23.69
C SER A 98 3.14 20.86 22.75
N VAL A 99 3.39 20.80 21.43
CA VAL A 99 2.41 21.23 20.41
C VAL A 99 1.12 20.40 20.49
N LEU A 100 1.24 19.08 20.65
CA LEU A 100 0.07 18.21 20.77
C LEU A 100 -0.74 18.50 22.05
N ASP A 101 -0.07 18.79 23.16
CA ASP A 101 -0.70 19.16 24.44
C ASP A 101 -1.46 20.49 24.33
N GLN A 102 -0.99 21.40 23.47
CA GLN A 102 -1.65 22.68 23.15
C GLN A 102 -2.84 22.53 22.16
N CYS A 103 -2.93 21.40 21.45
CA CYS A 103 -3.98 21.13 20.46
C CYS A 103 -5.06 20.18 21.04
N PRO A 104 -6.13 20.66 21.70
CA PRO A 104 -7.21 19.81 22.22
C PRO A 104 -7.93 19.02 21.10
N VAL A 105 -8.77 18.04 21.46
CA VAL A 105 -9.41 17.08 20.53
C VAL A 105 -10.07 17.73 19.31
N ASP A 106 -10.72 18.88 19.51
CA ASP A 106 -11.44 19.59 18.44
C ASP A 106 -10.58 20.65 17.72
N HIS A 107 -9.28 20.75 18.04
CA HIS A 107 -8.37 21.73 17.44
C HIS A 107 -8.09 21.38 15.96
N PRO A 108 -8.19 22.34 15.03
CA PRO A 108 -8.01 22.07 13.59
C PRO A 108 -6.64 21.45 13.27
N ASP A 109 -5.63 21.84 14.02
CA ASP A 109 -4.24 21.42 13.81
C ASP A 109 -3.87 20.13 14.58
N ARG A 110 -4.77 19.56 15.39
CA ARG A 110 -4.47 18.36 16.19
C ARG A 110 -3.99 17.19 15.33
N ALA A 111 -4.64 16.95 14.18
CA ALA A 111 -4.25 15.87 13.28
C ALA A 111 -2.80 16.01 12.78
N SER A 112 -2.35 17.25 12.58
CA SER A 112 -0.99 17.56 12.16
C SER A 112 0.01 17.47 13.31
N ALA A 113 -0.36 17.92 14.52
CA ALA A 113 0.46 17.73 15.72
C ALA A 113 0.71 16.24 16.02
N LEU A 114 -0.34 15.42 15.96
CA LEU A 114 -0.25 13.97 16.10
C LEU A 114 0.70 13.35 15.06
N ALA A 115 0.53 13.74 13.78
CA ALA A 115 1.34 13.21 12.69
C ALA A 115 2.83 13.61 12.81
N ASN A 116 3.13 14.84 13.22
CA ASN A 116 4.50 15.32 13.41
C ASN A 116 5.21 14.55 14.54
N LEU A 117 4.55 14.42 15.70
CA LEU A 117 5.07 13.63 16.83
C LEU A 117 5.30 12.18 16.43
N ALA A 118 4.30 11.55 15.79
CA ALA A 118 4.39 10.17 15.34
C ALA A 118 5.50 9.96 14.31
N SER A 119 5.69 10.90 13.38
CA SER A 119 6.75 10.81 12.36
C SER A 119 8.15 10.87 12.99
N ALA A 120 8.37 11.75 13.97
CA ALA A 120 9.67 11.81 14.67
C ALA A 120 9.95 10.52 15.44
N ARG A 121 8.93 9.99 16.14
CA ARG A 121 9.06 8.74 16.90
C ARG A 121 9.27 7.52 16.01
N LEU A 122 8.60 7.48 14.85
CA LEU A 122 8.80 6.43 13.83
C LEU A 122 10.24 6.42 13.33
N GLU A 123 10.80 7.57 12.98
CA GLU A 123 12.20 7.64 12.53
C GLU A 123 13.15 7.18 13.63
N GLY A 124 12.93 7.60 14.88
CA GLY A 124 13.69 7.11 16.02
C GLY A 124 13.63 5.58 16.17
N TYR A 125 12.47 4.98 15.92
CA TYR A 125 12.32 3.52 15.91
C TYR A 125 13.07 2.86 14.75
N ILE A 126 13.02 3.44 13.56
CA ILE A 126 13.73 2.95 12.38
C ILE A 126 15.24 2.93 12.62
N GLN A 127 15.78 3.95 13.28
CA GLN A 127 17.21 4.06 13.61
C GLN A 127 17.61 3.32 14.89
N GLU A 128 16.67 2.63 15.55
CA GLU A 128 16.88 1.91 16.83
C GLU A 128 17.19 2.80 18.04
N ASP A 129 16.90 4.10 17.94
CA ASP A 129 17.05 5.07 19.03
C ASP A 129 15.84 5.09 19.99
N LEU A 130 14.66 4.65 19.50
CA LEU A 130 13.44 4.49 20.28
C LEU A 130 12.87 3.08 20.12
N GLU A 131 12.31 2.51 21.19
CA GLU A 131 11.79 1.13 21.18
C GLU A 131 10.27 1.04 20.97
N ASP A 132 9.52 2.09 21.30
CA ASP A 132 8.05 2.07 21.35
C ASP A 132 7.39 2.50 20.02
N ILE A 133 7.02 1.50 19.21
CA ILE A 133 6.27 1.67 17.96
C ILE A 133 4.74 1.63 18.17
N ASP A 134 4.25 1.06 19.27
CA ASP A 134 2.82 0.88 19.52
C ASP A 134 2.10 2.20 19.75
N SER A 135 2.69 3.08 20.56
CA SER A 135 2.13 4.41 20.77
C SER A 135 2.25 5.26 19.49
N THR A 136 3.31 5.07 18.70
CA THR A 136 3.49 5.73 17.40
C THR A 136 2.39 5.35 16.42
N ILE A 137 2.07 4.06 16.28
CA ILE A 137 0.95 3.56 15.47
C ILE A 137 -0.38 4.13 15.98
N SER A 138 -0.57 4.22 17.30
CA SER A 138 -1.78 4.79 17.90
C SER A 138 -1.97 6.26 17.53
N LEU A 139 -0.90 7.07 17.55
CA LEU A 139 -0.93 8.47 17.11
C LEU A 139 -1.28 8.59 15.63
N PHE A 140 -0.72 7.75 14.75
CA PHE A 140 -1.08 7.75 13.32
C PHE A 140 -2.54 7.35 13.08
N ARG A 141 -3.07 6.38 13.84
CA ARG A 141 -4.49 6.02 13.77
C ARG A 141 -5.40 7.17 14.19
N GLU A 142 -5.05 7.90 15.25
CA GLU A 142 -5.81 9.08 15.67
C GLU A 142 -5.74 10.19 14.61
N ALA A 143 -4.55 10.46 14.06
CA ALA A 143 -4.38 11.45 12.98
C ALA A 143 -5.18 11.07 11.72
N LEU A 144 -5.24 9.78 11.37
CA LEU A 144 -6.06 9.29 10.25
C LEU A 144 -7.57 9.44 10.52
N ALA A 145 -8.02 9.19 11.76
CA ALA A 145 -9.42 9.35 12.14
C ALA A 145 -9.91 10.81 12.02
N LEU A 146 -9.03 11.78 12.30
CA LEU A 146 -9.31 13.21 12.16
C LEU A 146 -9.27 13.70 10.70
N ARG A 147 -8.74 12.90 9.77
CA ARG A 147 -8.62 13.23 8.34
C ARG A 147 -9.40 12.19 7.52
N PRO A 148 -10.74 12.31 7.41
CA PRO A 148 -11.55 11.37 6.63
C PRO A 148 -11.23 11.44 5.13
N GLN A 149 -11.78 10.54 4.32
CA GLN A 149 -11.44 10.35 2.89
C GLN A 149 -11.47 11.63 2.03
N GLY A 150 -12.29 12.64 2.37
CA GLY A 150 -12.36 13.91 1.66
C GLY A 150 -11.32 14.96 2.08
N HIS A 151 -10.53 14.68 3.12
CA HIS A 151 -9.52 15.61 3.62
C HIS A 151 -8.26 15.59 2.73
N PRO A 152 -7.65 16.75 2.41
CA PRO A 152 -6.49 16.82 1.52
C PRO A 152 -5.29 15.98 2.01
N ASP A 153 -5.04 15.95 3.32
CA ASP A 153 -3.96 15.15 3.93
C ASP A 153 -4.34 13.69 4.24
N HIS A 154 -5.54 13.21 3.85
CA HIS A 154 -5.92 11.81 4.08
C HIS A 154 -4.94 10.80 3.47
N PRO A 155 -4.47 10.97 2.21
CA PRO A 155 -3.46 10.07 1.62
C PRO A 155 -2.16 10.02 2.43
N LEU A 156 -1.72 11.15 2.97
CA LEU A 156 -0.51 11.23 3.77
C LEU A 156 -0.66 10.45 5.09
N SER A 157 -1.83 10.54 5.74
CA SER A 157 -2.11 9.74 6.94
C SER A 157 -2.20 8.23 6.67
N LEU A 158 -2.73 7.81 5.52
CA LEU A 158 -2.72 6.41 5.11
C LEU A 158 -1.28 5.89 4.92
N TYR A 159 -0.44 6.68 4.24
CA TYR A 159 0.96 6.34 3.98
C TYR A 159 1.72 6.12 5.28
N TYR A 160 1.71 7.08 6.21
CA TYR A 160 2.49 6.98 7.44
C TYR A 160 2.03 5.83 8.35
N LEU A 161 0.73 5.57 8.41
CA LEU A 161 0.23 4.42 9.17
C LEU A 161 0.70 3.10 8.52
N ALA A 162 0.62 2.99 7.19
CA ALA A 162 1.09 1.81 6.46
C ALA A 162 2.59 1.59 6.67
N GLU A 163 3.39 2.66 6.62
CA GLU A 163 4.83 2.64 6.87
C GLU A 163 5.16 2.16 8.29
N ALA A 164 4.51 2.71 9.31
CA ALA A 164 4.72 2.32 10.70
C ALA A 164 4.39 0.84 10.94
N LEU A 165 3.28 0.35 10.38
CA LEU A 165 2.89 -1.06 10.44
C LEU A 165 3.90 -1.97 9.73
N THR A 166 4.38 -1.56 8.56
CA THR A 166 5.43 -2.28 7.82
C THR A 166 6.72 -2.39 8.62
N TRP A 167 7.13 -1.31 9.32
CA TRP A 167 8.33 -1.33 10.16
C TRP A 167 8.17 -2.20 11.41
N ARG A 168 7.00 -2.18 12.07
CA ARG A 168 6.73 -3.10 13.18
C ARG A 168 6.77 -4.55 12.70
N TYR A 169 6.16 -4.85 11.55
CA TYR A 169 6.26 -6.19 10.94
C TYR A 169 7.71 -6.62 10.68
N ARG A 170 8.57 -5.73 10.16
CA ARG A 170 9.98 -6.04 9.89
C ARG A 170 10.72 -6.52 11.13
N LYS A 171 10.48 -5.90 12.29
CA LYS A 171 11.14 -6.25 13.55
C LYS A 171 10.46 -7.40 14.29
N GLU A 172 9.14 -7.41 14.36
CA GLU A 172 8.37 -8.30 15.25
C GLU A 172 7.70 -9.47 14.52
N ARG A 173 7.60 -9.43 13.18
CA ARG A 173 6.93 -10.42 12.32
C ARG A 173 5.44 -10.61 12.62
N THR A 174 4.78 -9.56 13.06
CA THR A 174 3.33 -9.50 13.31
C THR A 174 2.53 -9.49 12.01
N THR A 175 2.05 -10.64 11.55
CA THR A 175 1.38 -10.78 10.23
C THR A 175 0.16 -9.87 10.06
N VAL A 176 -0.59 -9.58 11.13
CA VAL A 176 -1.74 -8.67 11.13
C VAL A 176 -1.37 -7.29 10.60
N ASP A 177 -0.17 -6.81 10.92
CA ASP A 177 0.30 -5.49 10.49
C ASP A 177 0.56 -5.43 9.00
N LEU A 178 1.12 -6.51 8.45
CA LEU A 178 1.36 -6.60 7.01
C LEU A 178 0.03 -6.63 6.23
N HIS A 179 -0.99 -7.31 6.77
CA HIS A 179 -2.34 -7.32 6.17
C HIS A 179 -2.98 -5.92 6.21
N GLU A 180 -2.90 -5.23 7.36
CA GLU A 180 -3.42 -3.87 7.49
C GLU A 180 -2.67 -2.90 6.58
N SER A 181 -1.33 -3.01 6.51
CA SER A 181 -0.49 -2.21 5.61
C SER A 181 -0.88 -2.40 4.14
N ALA A 182 -1.07 -3.65 3.68
CA ALA A 182 -1.52 -3.92 2.31
C ALA A 182 -2.89 -3.27 2.01
N GLN A 183 -3.83 -3.31 2.96
CA GLN A 183 -5.13 -2.65 2.81
C GLN A 183 -5.02 -1.12 2.74
N LEU A 184 -4.12 -0.53 3.52
CA LEU A 184 -3.86 0.91 3.49
C LEU A 184 -3.24 1.33 2.16
N TYR A 185 -2.29 0.56 1.62
CA TYR A 185 -1.74 0.82 0.28
C TYR A 185 -2.80 0.70 -0.81
N CYS A 186 -3.72 -0.28 -0.74
CA CYS A 186 -4.83 -0.38 -1.70
C CYS A 186 -5.74 0.85 -1.68
N LYS A 187 -5.92 1.48 -0.51
CA LYS A 187 -6.70 2.72 -0.37
C LYS A 187 -5.90 3.95 -0.81
N LEU A 188 -4.58 3.94 -0.58
CA LEU A 188 -3.69 5.05 -0.86
C LEU A 188 -3.44 5.23 -2.36
N LEU A 189 -3.05 4.16 -3.06
CA LEU A 189 -2.57 4.26 -4.44
C LEU A 189 -3.55 4.95 -5.41
N PRO A 190 -4.87 4.68 -5.36
CA PRO A 190 -5.84 5.39 -6.21
C PRO A 190 -5.97 6.90 -5.93
N LEU A 191 -5.50 7.37 -4.76
CA LEU A 191 -5.52 8.77 -4.36
C LEU A 191 -4.24 9.52 -4.74
N CYS A 192 -3.21 8.83 -5.22
CA CYS A 192 -1.92 9.40 -5.59
C CYS A 192 -1.79 9.47 -7.11
N PRO A 193 -1.78 10.68 -7.72
CA PRO A 193 -1.44 10.81 -9.12
C PRO A 193 -0.04 10.25 -9.43
N GLU A 194 0.13 9.69 -10.62
CA GLU A 194 1.44 9.20 -11.08
C GLU A 194 2.51 10.28 -10.98
N GLY A 195 3.70 9.91 -10.50
CA GLY A 195 4.84 10.83 -10.35
C GLY A 195 4.79 11.74 -9.11
N THR A 196 3.78 11.61 -8.24
CA THR A 196 3.77 12.33 -6.95
C THR A 196 4.80 11.74 -5.97
N TYR A 197 5.31 12.58 -5.06
CA TYR A 197 6.22 12.15 -3.99
C TYR A 197 5.66 10.97 -3.19
N LEU A 198 4.36 11.01 -2.84
CA LEU A 198 3.69 9.92 -2.12
C LEU A 198 3.69 8.62 -2.93
N CYS A 199 3.49 8.67 -4.25
CA CYS A 199 3.57 7.50 -5.11
C CYS A 199 4.99 6.91 -5.15
N ILE A 200 6.02 7.77 -5.15
CA ILE A 200 7.44 7.35 -5.15
C ILE A 200 7.84 6.78 -3.79
N ALA A 201 7.49 7.49 -2.70
CA ALA A 201 7.79 7.08 -1.32
C ALA A 201 7.08 5.78 -0.95
N ALA A 202 5.83 5.61 -1.39
CA ALA A 202 5.09 4.36 -1.24
C ALA A 202 5.66 3.19 -2.05
N GLY A 203 6.51 3.43 -3.06
CA GLY A 203 7.02 2.41 -3.99
C GLY A 203 8.04 1.45 -3.36
N ALA A 204 9.33 1.65 -3.69
CA ALA A 204 10.37 0.63 -3.54
C ALA A 204 10.64 0.13 -2.10
N ASN A 205 10.35 0.95 -1.09
CA ASN A 205 10.56 0.59 0.32
C ASN A 205 9.26 0.30 1.09
N GLY A 206 8.11 0.53 0.46
CA GLY A 206 6.78 0.43 1.06
C GLY A 206 5.98 -0.72 0.47
N VAL A 207 5.19 -0.43 -0.57
CA VAL A 207 4.24 -1.35 -1.17
C VAL A 207 4.91 -2.56 -1.81
N ASP A 208 6.06 -2.38 -2.48
CA ASP A 208 6.79 -3.50 -3.11
C ASP A 208 7.25 -4.51 -2.06
N TYR A 209 7.79 -4.02 -0.95
CA TYR A 209 8.16 -4.85 0.19
C TYR A 209 6.95 -5.59 0.79
N VAL A 210 5.81 -4.91 0.90
CA VAL A 210 4.57 -5.54 1.40
C VAL A 210 4.09 -6.64 0.46
N ILE A 211 4.08 -6.39 -0.85
CA ILE A 211 3.73 -7.39 -1.88
C ILE A 211 4.66 -8.61 -1.77
N ASP A 212 5.97 -8.38 -1.69
CA ASP A 212 6.97 -9.43 -1.58
C ASP A 212 6.75 -10.31 -0.35
N GLU A 213 6.66 -9.70 0.84
CA GLU A 213 6.48 -10.45 2.08
C GLU A 213 5.14 -11.18 2.11
N CYS A 214 4.04 -10.57 1.63
CA CYS A 214 2.76 -11.25 1.52
C CYS A 214 2.83 -12.48 0.61
N ASN A 215 3.61 -12.42 -0.47
CA ASN A 215 3.82 -13.55 -1.37
C ASN A 215 4.63 -14.70 -0.75
N THR A 216 5.35 -14.46 0.35
CA THR A 216 6.07 -15.52 1.09
C THR A 216 5.19 -16.31 2.04
N PHE A 217 3.99 -15.82 2.36
CA PHE A 217 3.11 -16.47 3.31
C PHE A 217 2.63 -17.84 2.80
N PRO A 218 2.48 -18.82 3.71
CA PRO A 218 1.95 -20.12 3.34
C PRO A 218 0.57 -19.96 2.72
N THR A 219 0.26 -20.79 1.72
CA THR A 219 -1.06 -20.83 1.10
C THR A 219 -1.84 -21.98 1.71
N ASP A 220 -2.95 -21.68 2.38
CA ASP A 220 -3.74 -22.66 3.13
C ASP A 220 -5.23 -22.68 2.78
N GLY A 221 -5.69 -21.71 1.97
CA GLY A 221 -7.09 -21.62 1.56
C GLY A 221 -8.04 -21.14 2.67
N SER A 222 -7.51 -20.57 3.75
CA SER A 222 -8.32 -19.85 4.74
C SER A 222 -8.93 -18.57 4.15
N ASP A 223 -9.94 -18.02 4.84
CA ASP A 223 -10.62 -16.81 4.37
C ASP A 223 -9.68 -15.60 4.47
N GLU A 224 -8.80 -15.57 5.48
CA GLU A 224 -7.73 -14.58 5.63
C GLU A 224 -6.70 -14.66 4.49
N ASP A 225 -6.26 -15.87 4.14
CA ASP A 225 -5.26 -16.15 3.08
C ASP A 225 -5.73 -15.69 1.69
N ILE A 226 -6.98 -16.01 1.36
CA ILE A 226 -7.63 -15.60 0.11
C ILE A 226 -7.87 -14.10 0.09
N HIS A 227 -8.35 -13.52 1.20
CA HIS A 227 -8.57 -12.09 1.33
C HIS A 227 -7.27 -11.29 1.13
N LEU A 228 -6.18 -11.73 1.76
CA LEU A 228 -4.87 -11.09 1.58
C LEU A 228 -4.44 -11.11 0.11
N ARG A 229 -4.49 -12.26 -0.56
CA ARG A 229 -4.06 -12.35 -1.96
C ARG A 229 -4.91 -11.51 -2.91
N ARG A 230 -6.20 -11.35 -2.62
CA ARG A 230 -7.06 -10.42 -3.38
C ARG A 230 -6.61 -8.97 -3.21
N ILE A 231 -6.22 -8.57 -2.00
CA ILE A 231 -5.65 -7.24 -1.74
C ILE A 231 -4.35 -7.08 -2.52
N VAL A 232 -3.42 -8.03 -2.40
CA VAL A 232 -2.12 -7.98 -3.09
C VAL A 232 -2.30 -7.98 -4.62
N LEU A 233 -3.31 -8.67 -5.15
CA LEU A 233 -3.61 -8.66 -6.58
C LEU A 233 -4.05 -7.28 -7.07
N GLN A 234 -4.77 -6.51 -6.23
CA GLN A 234 -5.14 -5.13 -6.53
C GLN A 234 -3.91 -4.21 -6.53
N LEU A 235 -2.90 -4.48 -5.70
CA LEU A 235 -1.64 -3.75 -5.68
C LEU A 235 -0.75 -4.05 -6.90
N CYS A 236 -0.99 -5.17 -7.60
CA CYS A 236 -0.18 -5.61 -8.74
C CYS A 236 -0.92 -5.42 -10.07
N PRO A 237 -0.96 -4.22 -10.69
CA PRO A 237 -1.64 -4.00 -11.97
C PRO A 237 -1.05 -4.85 -13.11
N LEU A 238 -1.72 -4.87 -14.28
CA LEU A 238 -1.23 -5.58 -15.46
C LEU A 238 0.21 -5.13 -15.81
N GLY A 239 1.11 -6.09 -15.95
CA GLY A 239 2.55 -5.85 -16.20
C GLY A 239 3.41 -5.72 -14.94
N HIS A 240 2.83 -5.70 -13.74
CA HIS A 240 3.59 -5.73 -12.48
C HIS A 240 4.35 -7.06 -12.33
N GLN A 241 5.63 -7.00 -11.92
CA GLN A 241 6.52 -8.17 -11.87
C GLN A 241 5.99 -9.30 -10.97
N HIS A 242 5.30 -8.96 -9.88
CA HIS A 242 4.73 -9.93 -8.93
C HIS A 242 3.34 -10.41 -9.29
N ARG A 243 2.69 -9.89 -10.35
CA ARG A 243 1.28 -10.23 -10.66
C ARG A 243 1.09 -11.73 -10.86
N LEU A 244 1.98 -12.38 -11.62
CA LEU A 244 1.90 -13.82 -11.89
C LEU A 244 2.02 -14.66 -10.62
N GLN A 245 2.91 -14.28 -9.70
CA GLN A 245 3.09 -14.96 -8.41
C GLN A 245 1.85 -14.87 -7.54
N VAL A 246 1.21 -13.69 -7.48
CA VAL A 246 -0.02 -13.47 -6.72
C VAL A 246 -1.19 -14.23 -7.33
N LEU A 247 -1.33 -14.24 -8.67
CA LEU A 247 -2.34 -15.01 -9.37
C LEU A 247 -2.23 -16.49 -9.05
N HIS A 248 -1.02 -17.06 -9.13
CA HIS A 248 -0.76 -18.45 -8.76
C HIS A 248 -1.10 -18.73 -7.29
N GLY A 249 -0.69 -17.85 -6.37
CA GLY A 249 -1.03 -18.01 -4.96
C GLY A 249 -2.54 -18.01 -4.73
N LEU A 250 -3.29 -17.12 -5.40
CA LEU A 250 -4.73 -16.96 -5.20
C LEU A 250 -5.49 -18.15 -5.80
N GLU A 251 -5.10 -18.56 -7.00
CA GLU A 251 -5.57 -19.78 -7.66
C GLU A 251 -5.42 -20.98 -6.73
N TRP A 252 -4.22 -21.19 -6.18
CA TRP A 252 -3.92 -22.33 -5.33
C TRP A 252 -4.70 -22.29 -4.01
N ALA A 253 -4.86 -21.11 -3.40
CA ALA A 253 -5.65 -20.93 -2.19
C ALA A 253 -7.12 -21.31 -2.42
N LEU A 254 -7.71 -20.84 -3.51
CA LEU A 254 -9.08 -21.15 -3.91
C LEU A 254 -9.24 -22.65 -4.23
N TRP A 255 -8.27 -23.24 -4.93
CA TRP A 255 -8.26 -24.67 -5.22
C TRP A 255 -8.19 -25.51 -3.94
N ILE A 256 -7.32 -25.17 -2.99
CA ILE A 256 -7.25 -25.84 -1.67
C ILE A 256 -8.59 -25.72 -0.95
N ARG A 257 -9.18 -24.52 -0.88
CA ARG A 257 -10.46 -24.31 -0.19
C ARG A 257 -11.58 -25.13 -0.83
N PHE A 258 -11.62 -25.18 -2.16
CA PHE A 258 -12.54 -26.06 -2.89
C PHE A 258 -12.33 -27.53 -2.54
N ARG A 259 -11.10 -28.02 -2.52
CA ARG A 259 -10.78 -29.42 -2.18
C ARG A 259 -11.21 -29.78 -0.76
N GLN A 260 -11.21 -28.83 0.16
CA GLN A 260 -11.63 -29.02 1.55
C GLN A 260 -13.15 -28.89 1.75
N ARG A 261 -13.79 -27.90 1.10
CA ARG A 261 -15.18 -27.50 1.37
C ARG A 261 -16.17 -27.85 0.27
N GLY A 262 -15.71 -28.07 -0.96
CA GLY A 262 -16.53 -28.38 -2.13
C GLY A 262 -17.34 -27.20 -2.68
N GLY A 263 -16.98 -25.96 -2.34
CA GLY A 263 -17.67 -24.76 -2.80
C GLY A 263 -17.42 -24.47 -4.28
N ILE A 264 -18.44 -24.60 -5.14
CA ILE A 264 -18.27 -24.45 -6.59
C ILE A 264 -17.73 -23.08 -7.02
N ASP A 265 -18.09 -22.03 -6.30
CA ASP A 265 -17.64 -20.66 -6.60
C ASP A 265 -16.11 -20.55 -6.50
N ASP A 266 -15.49 -21.30 -5.58
CA ASP A 266 -14.03 -21.29 -5.38
C ASP A 266 -13.29 -21.87 -6.59
N ILE A 267 -13.77 -23.01 -7.11
CA ILE A 267 -13.12 -23.64 -8.27
C ILE A 267 -13.41 -22.90 -9.57
N ASP A 268 -14.59 -22.29 -9.70
CA ASP A 268 -14.91 -21.43 -10.83
C ASP A 268 -14.02 -20.16 -10.84
N GLU A 269 -13.78 -19.55 -9.67
CA GLU A 269 -12.85 -18.43 -9.52
C GLU A 269 -11.40 -18.86 -9.77
N SER A 270 -10.94 -19.98 -9.21
CA SER A 270 -9.60 -20.54 -9.45
C SER A 270 -9.35 -20.75 -10.96
N ILE A 271 -10.29 -21.33 -11.70
CA ILE A 271 -10.19 -21.48 -13.16
C ILE A 271 -10.06 -20.13 -13.87
N GLN A 272 -10.79 -19.11 -13.43
CA GLN A 272 -10.72 -17.78 -14.02
C GLN A 272 -9.35 -17.11 -13.77
N ILE A 273 -8.81 -17.24 -12.55
CA ILE A 273 -7.48 -16.73 -12.19
C ILE A 273 -6.38 -17.48 -12.95
N ALA A 274 -6.47 -18.80 -13.06
CA ALA A 274 -5.52 -19.62 -13.80
C ALA A 274 -5.52 -19.28 -15.31
N ARG A 275 -6.70 -19.02 -15.90
CA ARG A 275 -6.81 -18.55 -17.29
C ARG A 275 -6.14 -17.20 -17.49
N GLU A 276 -6.27 -16.29 -16.53
CA GLU A 276 -5.57 -15.01 -16.56
C GLU A 276 -4.04 -15.22 -16.54
N ALA A 277 -3.53 -16.04 -15.61
CA ALA A 277 -2.10 -16.34 -15.54
C ALA A 277 -1.56 -16.93 -16.85
N VAL A 278 -2.26 -17.89 -17.45
CA VAL A 278 -1.90 -18.46 -18.77
C VAL A 278 -1.90 -17.40 -19.88
N SER A 279 -2.83 -16.43 -19.83
CA SER A 279 -2.89 -15.36 -20.83
C SER A 279 -1.72 -14.36 -20.73
N LEU A 280 -1.13 -14.21 -19.55
CA LEU A 280 0.02 -13.33 -19.29
C LEU A 280 1.36 -13.98 -19.67
N CYS A 281 1.39 -15.30 -19.85
CA CYS A 281 2.61 -16.04 -20.20
C CYS A 281 2.56 -16.50 -21.66
N PRO A 282 3.12 -15.77 -22.64
CA PRO A 282 3.11 -16.20 -24.05
C PRO A 282 3.90 -17.51 -24.27
N GLU A 283 3.75 -18.11 -25.45
CA GLU A 283 4.55 -19.27 -25.85
C GLU A 283 6.04 -18.99 -25.71
N GLY A 284 6.76 -19.86 -25.00
CA GLY A 284 8.19 -19.71 -24.70
C GLY A 284 8.51 -19.08 -23.33
N HIS A 285 7.51 -18.61 -22.57
CA HIS A 285 7.71 -18.22 -21.17
C HIS A 285 8.12 -19.44 -20.34
N SER A 286 9.17 -19.29 -19.51
CA SER A 286 9.84 -20.39 -18.82
C SER A 286 8.97 -21.15 -17.82
N GLU A 287 7.91 -20.52 -17.33
CA GLU A 287 7.00 -21.09 -16.32
C GLU A 287 5.59 -21.33 -16.87
N ARG A 288 5.37 -21.17 -18.19
CA ARG A 288 4.03 -21.37 -18.79
C ARG A 288 3.51 -22.79 -18.54
N ASP A 289 4.38 -23.80 -18.50
CA ASP A 289 4.02 -25.18 -18.22
C ASP A 289 3.41 -25.36 -16.82
N ALA A 290 3.87 -24.60 -15.82
CA ALA A 290 3.29 -24.62 -14.47
C ALA A 290 1.85 -24.11 -14.50
N TYR A 291 1.61 -22.91 -15.06
CA TYR A 291 0.26 -22.32 -15.09
C TYR A 291 -0.73 -23.11 -15.95
N LEU A 292 -0.27 -23.77 -17.02
CA LEU A 292 -1.09 -24.71 -17.79
C LEU A 292 -1.50 -25.93 -16.95
N ASN A 293 -0.58 -26.47 -16.16
CA ASN A 293 -0.86 -27.59 -15.26
C ASN A 293 -1.86 -27.18 -14.16
N ASP A 294 -1.74 -25.98 -13.60
CA ASP A 294 -2.64 -25.46 -12.56
C ASP A 294 -4.06 -25.29 -13.10
N LEU A 295 -4.21 -24.64 -14.26
CA LEU A 295 -5.50 -24.52 -14.94
C LEU A 295 -6.14 -25.90 -15.21
N ALA A 296 -5.34 -26.84 -15.72
CA ALA A 296 -5.79 -28.21 -15.99
C ALA A 296 -6.20 -28.96 -14.70
N ALA A 297 -5.48 -28.77 -13.59
CA ALA A 297 -5.82 -29.35 -12.30
C ALA A 297 -7.15 -28.81 -11.75
N SER A 298 -7.40 -27.53 -11.93
CA SER A 298 -8.63 -26.87 -11.49
C SER A 298 -9.84 -27.28 -12.33
N LEU A 299 -9.69 -27.34 -13.66
CA LEU A 299 -10.69 -27.92 -14.57
C LEU A 299 -11.00 -29.38 -14.24
N ARG A 300 -9.98 -30.20 -14.01
CA ARG A 300 -10.15 -31.59 -13.61
C ARG A 300 -10.89 -31.71 -12.27
N SER A 301 -10.57 -30.86 -11.31
CA SER A 301 -11.22 -30.88 -9.99
C SER A 301 -12.70 -30.48 -10.08
N ARG A 302 -13.05 -29.52 -10.95
CA ARG A 302 -14.45 -29.20 -11.25
C ARG A 302 -15.16 -30.36 -11.96
N PHE A 303 -14.49 -31.01 -12.91
CA PHE A 303 -15.01 -32.23 -13.54
C PHE A 303 -15.28 -33.33 -12.51
N ASP A 304 -14.35 -33.62 -11.60
CA ASP A 304 -14.51 -34.67 -10.59
C ASP A 304 -15.73 -34.39 -9.68
N HIS A 305 -16.09 -33.11 -9.51
CA HIS A 305 -17.22 -32.69 -8.71
C HIS A 305 -18.57 -32.63 -9.47
N GLN A 306 -18.57 -32.22 -10.74
CA GLN A 306 -19.80 -31.96 -11.50
C GLN A 306 -20.03 -32.88 -12.72
N GLY A 307 -19.03 -33.69 -13.09
CA GLY A 307 -19.08 -34.59 -14.25
C GLY A 307 -19.06 -33.87 -15.61
N ARG A 308 -18.63 -32.61 -15.67
CA ARG A 308 -18.61 -31.80 -16.91
C ARG A 308 -17.52 -32.28 -17.86
N SER A 309 -17.86 -33.18 -18.78
CA SER A 309 -16.90 -33.79 -19.73
C SER A 309 -16.07 -32.78 -20.54
N HIS A 310 -16.60 -31.59 -20.83
CA HIS A 310 -15.86 -30.51 -21.46
C HIS A 310 -14.63 -30.09 -20.65
N ASP A 311 -14.75 -30.00 -19.32
CA ASP A 311 -13.64 -29.59 -18.44
C ASP A 311 -12.53 -30.64 -18.44
N LEU A 312 -12.89 -31.93 -18.48
CA LEU A 312 -11.91 -33.01 -18.60
C LEU A 312 -11.20 -32.98 -19.95
N ASP A 313 -11.94 -32.75 -21.04
CA ASP A 313 -11.36 -32.64 -22.38
C ASP A 313 -10.41 -31.43 -22.49
N GLU A 314 -10.80 -30.27 -21.93
CA GLU A 314 -9.94 -29.07 -21.86
C GLU A 314 -8.69 -29.33 -21.00
N ALA A 315 -8.84 -29.95 -19.82
CA ALA A 315 -7.72 -30.31 -18.95
C ALA A 315 -6.72 -31.24 -19.65
N ILE A 316 -7.19 -32.23 -20.42
CA ILE A 316 -6.31 -33.12 -21.19
C ILE A 316 -5.51 -32.33 -22.23
N CYS A 317 -6.16 -31.44 -22.99
CA CYS A 317 -5.47 -30.61 -23.97
C CYS A 317 -4.37 -29.75 -23.34
N LEU A 318 -4.66 -29.14 -22.18
CA LEU A 318 -3.71 -28.31 -21.44
C LEU A 318 -2.55 -29.13 -20.86
N TYR A 319 -2.82 -30.31 -20.29
CA TYR A 319 -1.76 -31.22 -19.82
C TYR A 319 -0.85 -31.69 -20.96
N GLU A 320 -1.41 -31.94 -22.15
CA GLU A 320 -0.60 -32.25 -23.33
C GLU A 320 0.27 -31.07 -23.77
N GLU A 321 -0.25 -29.84 -23.74
CA GLU A 321 0.52 -28.62 -24.03
C GLU A 321 1.67 -28.45 -23.03
N ALA A 322 1.40 -28.53 -21.73
CA ALA A 322 2.41 -28.45 -20.68
C ALA A 322 3.50 -29.54 -20.85
N LEU A 323 3.10 -30.76 -21.19
CA LEU A 323 4.03 -31.86 -21.42
C LEU A 323 4.93 -31.66 -22.64
N ARG A 324 4.43 -31.02 -23.71
CA ARG A 324 5.24 -30.66 -24.89
C ARG A 324 6.35 -29.67 -24.53
N MET A 325 6.12 -28.82 -23.53
CA MET A 325 7.10 -27.85 -23.03
C MET A 325 8.14 -28.46 -22.07
N CYS A 326 7.87 -29.64 -21.51
CA CYS A 326 8.75 -30.33 -20.56
C CYS A 326 9.54 -31.48 -21.23
N PRO A 327 10.71 -31.25 -21.85
CA PRO A 327 11.50 -32.34 -22.44
C PRO A 327 11.98 -33.37 -21.39
N VAL A 328 12.48 -34.51 -21.85
CA VAL A 328 13.04 -35.55 -20.97
C VAL A 328 14.15 -34.95 -20.10
N GLY A 329 14.03 -35.09 -18.78
CA GLY A 329 14.93 -34.49 -17.79
C GLY A 329 14.43 -33.17 -17.18
N HIS A 330 13.30 -32.61 -17.65
CA HIS A 330 12.69 -31.43 -17.04
C HIS A 330 12.07 -31.74 -15.67
N LYS A 331 12.28 -30.85 -14.68
CA LYS A 331 11.86 -31.05 -13.28
C LYS A 331 10.35 -31.28 -13.08
N TYR A 332 9.51 -30.76 -13.98
CA TYR A 332 8.05 -30.86 -13.89
C TYR A 332 7.42 -31.88 -14.86
N ARG A 333 8.26 -32.62 -15.60
CA ARG A 333 7.76 -33.59 -16.60
C ARG A 333 6.93 -34.71 -15.95
N ASP A 334 7.38 -35.23 -14.82
CA ASP A 334 6.73 -36.36 -14.14
C ASP A 334 5.34 -35.97 -13.61
N VAL A 335 5.20 -34.75 -13.10
CA VAL A 335 3.92 -34.18 -12.65
C VAL A 335 2.94 -34.08 -13.83
N SER A 336 3.40 -33.54 -14.97
CA SER A 336 2.59 -33.40 -16.18
C SER A 336 2.15 -34.78 -16.72
N LEU A 337 3.06 -35.76 -16.75
CA LEU A 337 2.76 -37.13 -17.18
C LEU A 337 1.74 -37.84 -16.27
N GLY A 338 1.92 -37.74 -14.95
CA GLY A 338 1.00 -38.35 -13.99
C GLY A 338 -0.40 -37.73 -14.08
N SER A 339 -0.47 -36.42 -14.27
CA SER A 339 -1.73 -35.69 -14.39
C SER A 339 -2.48 -36.04 -15.68
N LEU A 340 -1.77 -36.05 -16.82
CA LEU A 340 -2.31 -36.47 -18.10
C LEU A 340 -2.79 -37.93 -18.07
N GLY A 341 -1.97 -38.85 -17.55
CA GLY A 341 -2.32 -40.26 -17.44
C GLY A 341 -3.56 -40.49 -16.56
N GLY A 342 -3.68 -39.74 -15.46
CA GLY A 342 -4.86 -39.74 -14.61
C GLY A 342 -6.11 -39.29 -15.35
N ALA A 343 -6.04 -38.16 -16.07
CA ALA A 343 -7.16 -37.62 -16.82
C ALA A 343 -7.59 -38.55 -17.98
N LEU A 344 -6.64 -39.10 -18.73
CA LEU A 344 -6.91 -40.06 -19.81
C LEU A 344 -7.56 -41.34 -19.31
N ARG A 345 -7.13 -41.86 -18.15
CA ARG A 345 -7.76 -43.05 -17.54
C ARG A 345 -9.21 -42.79 -17.17
N VAL A 346 -9.50 -41.62 -16.58
CA VAL A 346 -10.88 -41.23 -16.24
C VAL A 346 -11.75 -41.12 -17.49
N ARG A 347 -11.22 -40.50 -18.55
CA ARG A 347 -11.94 -40.39 -19.84
C ARG A 347 -12.24 -41.75 -20.46
N PHE A 348 -11.29 -42.69 -20.36
CA PHE A 348 -11.47 -44.05 -20.85
C PHE A 348 -12.62 -44.76 -20.10
N ILE A 349 -12.61 -44.72 -18.77
CA ILE A 349 -13.66 -45.32 -17.93
C ILE A 349 -15.04 -44.71 -18.24
N GLN A 350 -15.15 -43.38 -18.32
CA GLN A 350 -16.41 -42.73 -18.66
C GLN A 350 -16.98 -43.15 -20.02
N ARG A 351 -16.12 -43.45 -21.00
CA ARG A 351 -16.57 -43.91 -22.32
C ARG A 351 -17.01 -45.36 -22.30
N GLU A 352 -16.42 -46.20 -21.46
CA GLU A 352 -16.87 -47.59 -21.27
C GLU A 352 -18.21 -47.67 -20.53
N ASP A 353 -18.50 -46.74 -19.62
CA ASP A 353 -19.80 -46.65 -18.92
C ASP A 353 -20.97 -46.19 -19.81
N ILE A 354 -20.69 -45.71 -21.04
CA ILE A 354 -21.69 -45.19 -22.00
C ILE A 354 -22.01 -46.21 -23.12
N ILE A 355 -21.29 -47.35 -23.17
CA ILE A 355 -21.48 -48.44 -24.15
C ILE A 355 -22.25 -49.59 -23.50
#